data_AF-A0A455UCC5-F1
#
_entry.id   AF-A0A455UCC5-F1
#
_cell.length_a   1.000
_cell.length_b   1.000
_cell.length_c   1.000
_cell.angle_alpha   90.00
_cell.angle_beta   90.00
_cell.angle_gamma   90.00
#
_symmetry.space_group_name_H-M   'P 1'
#
loop_
_entity.id
_entity.type
_entity.pdbx_description
1 polymer ?
#
loop_
_entity_poly.entity_id
_entity_poly.type
_entity_poly.pdbx_seq_one_letter_code
_entity_poly.pdbx_strand_id
1 'polypeptide(L)'
;MGLNHLWQLNLSLEELARLGLQLGADVPVFVHGHSAWAEGIGEQLTSVTLDTPWFVIIHPGISVSTPGIFQDPQLTRDSRPITMARALQGGAPEWRNDCEAVVKNAIRPLRKPLTGLHSTHLAG
;
A
#
# COMPACT_ATOMS: atom_id res chain seq x y z
N MET A 1 13.05 4.37 -14.85
CA MET A 1 13.11 3.24 -15.82
C MET A 1 13.06 3.72 -17.26
N GLY A 2 11.93 4.27 -17.74
CA GLY A 2 11.79 4.68 -19.15
C GLY A 2 12.83 5.70 -19.63
N LEU A 3 13.01 6.82 -18.92
CA LEU A 3 14.02 7.84 -19.29
C LEU A 3 15.46 7.34 -19.19
N ASN A 4 15.77 6.49 -18.20
CA ASN A 4 17.10 5.86 -18.07
C ASN A 4 17.46 5.06 -19.33
N HIS A 5 16.46 4.35 -19.89
CA HIS A 5 16.61 3.60 -21.14
C HIS A 5 16.69 4.53 -22.36
N LEU A 6 15.74 5.46 -22.51
CA LEU A 6 15.65 6.35 -23.66
C LEU A 6 16.89 7.25 -23.84
N TRP A 7 17.47 7.70 -22.72
CA TRP A 7 18.66 8.57 -22.73
C TRP A 7 19.97 7.82 -22.50
N GLN A 8 19.92 6.48 -22.43
CA GLN A 8 21.11 5.64 -22.28
C GLN A 8 22.01 6.06 -21.10
N LEU A 9 21.40 6.48 -19.99
CA LEU A 9 22.16 6.99 -18.83
C LEU A 9 22.91 5.88 -18.08
N ASN A 10 22.55 4.61 -18.34
CA ASN A 10 23.15 3.42 -17.73
C ASN A 10 23.16 3.43 -16.18
N LEU A 11 22.20 4.13 -15.56
CA LEU A 11 22.04 4.09 -14.12
C LEU A 11 21.57 2.70 -13.68
N SER A 12 22.17 2.19 -12.62
CA SER A 12 21.76 0.97 -11.94
C SER A 12 20.38 1.15 -11.28
N LEU A 13 19.74 0.02 -10.96
CA LEU A 13 18.46 0.05 -10.21
C LEU A 13 18.61 0.72 -8.85
N GLU A 14 19.74 0.53 -8.18
CA GLU A 14 20.03 1.14 -6.88
C GLU A 14 20.15 2.66 -6.99
N GLU A 15 20.85 3.17 -8.02
CA GLU A 15 20.92 4.61 -8.27
C GLU A 15 19.54 5.20 -8.62
N LEU A 16 18.76 4.49 -9.43
CA LEU A 16 17.40 4.90 -9.77
C LEU A 16 16.47 4.90 -8.55
N ALA A 17 16.58 3.90 -7.67
CA ALA A 17 15.81 3.80 -6.44
C ALA A 17 16.19 4.95 -5.49
N ARG A 18 17.48 5.24 -5.33
CA ARG A 18 17.98 6.36 -4.54
C ARG A 18 17.50 7.71 -5.07
N LEU A 19 17.47 7.90 -6.38
CA LEU A 19 16.87 9.11 -6.99
C LEU A 19 15.36 9.15 -6.78
N GLY A 20 14.68 8.01 -6.93
CA GLY A 20 13.24 7.86 -6.72
C GLY A 20 12.80 8.24 -5.32
N LEU A 21 13.62 7.95 -4.29
CA LEU A 21 13.34 8.33 -2.90
C LEU A 21 13.10 9.83 -2.72
N GLN A 22 13.70 10.69 -3.56
CA GLN A 22 13.49 12.13 -3.52
C GLN A 22 12.10 12.56 -4.03
N LEU A 23 11.42 11.69 -4.79
CA LEU A 23 10.07 11.91 -5.32
C LEU A 23 9.00 11.37 -4.36
N GLY A 24 9.34 10.33 -3.58
CA GLY A 24 8.45 9.74 -2.57
C GLY A 24 8.99 8.41 -2.07
N ALA A 25 8.63 8.05 -0.84
CA ALA A 25 9.10 6.84 -0.17
C ALA A 25 8.66 5.54 -0.89
N ASP A 26 7.56 5.58 -1.65
CA ASP A 26 7.07 4.41 -2.40
C ASP A 26 7.79 4.21 -3.74
N VAL A 27 8.46 5.22 -4.30
CA VAL A 27 9.06 5.11 -5.65
C VAL A 27 10.11 4.01 -5.77
N PRO A 28 11.00 3.77 -4.78
CA PRO A 28 11.97 2.68 -4.81
C PRO A 28 11.36 1.29 -5.06
N VAL A 29 10.18 0.99 -4.53
CA VAL A 29 9.55 -0.33 -4.71
C VAL A 29 9.17 -0.57 -6.18
N PHE A 30 8.71 0.48 -6.86
CA PHE A 30 8.37 0.42 -8.29
C PHE A 30 9.61 0.33 -9.18
N VAL A 31 10.76 0.87 -8.74
CA VAL A 31 12.04 0.72 -9.46
C VAL A 31 12.51 -0.74 -9.41
N HIS A 32 12.40 -1.40 -8.26
CA HIS A 32 12.79 -2.79 -8.12
C HIS A 32 11.82 -3.76 -8.80
N GLY A 33 10.52 -3.45 -8.84
CA GLY A 33 9.52 -4.21 -9.60
C GLY A 33 9.20 -5.60 -9.05
N HIS A 34 9.53 -5.87 -7.79
CA HIS A 34 9.27 -7.13 -7.10
C HIS A 34 8.60 -6.85 -5.75
N SER A 35 7.92 -7.85 -5.19
CA SER A 35 7.39 -7.79 -3.84
C SER A 35 8.51 -7.53 -2.84
N ALA A 36 8.28 -6.62 -1.90
CA ALA A 36 9.25 -6.26 -0.88
C ALA A 36 8.57 -6.07 0.48
N TRP A 37 9.26 -6.49 1.53
CA TRP A 37 9.01 -6.07 2.89
C TRP A 37 9.57 -4.65 3.07
N ALA A 38 8.73 -3.72 3.47
CA ALA A 38 9.08 -2.32 3.62
C ALA A 38 9.10 -1.92 5.10
N GLU A 39 10.17 -1.23 5.50
CA GLU A 39 10.37 -0.70 6.84
C GLU A 39 10.69 0.80 6.78
N GLY A 40 10.71 1.45 7.95
CA GLY A 40 10.87 2.91 8.05
C GLY A 40 9.62 3.65 7.57
N ILE A 41 9.82 4.64 6.70
CA ILE A 41 8.76 5.30 5.92
C ILE A 41 8.49 4.60 4.58
N GLY A 42 9.09 3.43 4.33
CA GLY A 42 9.04 2.70 3.06
C GLY A 42 10.36 2.69 2.29
N GLU A 43 11.41 3.28 2.84
CA GLU A 43 12.73 3.40 2.21
C GLU A 43 13.62 2.17 2.39
N GLN A 44 13.36 1.36 3.43
CA GLN A 44 14.11 0.14 3.71
C GLN A 44 13.36 -1.05 3.12
N LEU A 45 13.81 -1.52 1.96
CA LEU A 45 13.15 -2.59 1.20
C LEU A 45 13.96 -3.89 1.25
N THR A 46 13.33 -4.97 1.71
CA THR A 46 13.86 -6.33 1.62
C THR A 46 13.02 -7.14 0.65
N SER A 47 13.63 -7.71 -0.40
CA SER A 47 12.90 -8.52 -1.39
C SER A 47 12.26 -9.75 -0.74
N VAL A 48 11.00 -10.04 -1.12
CA VAL A 48 10.26 -11.21 -0.64
C VAL A 48 9.56 -11.93 -1.78
N THR A 49 9.47 -13.25 -1.67
CA THR A 49 8.65 -14.07 -2.56
C THR A 49 7.33 -14.35 -1.87
N LEU A 50 6.22 -14.00 -2.53
CA LEU A 50 4.87 -14.20 -2.04
C LEU A 50 4.07 -15.04 -3.02
N ASP A 51 3.08 -15.77 -2.51
CA ASP A 51 2.05 -16.37 -3.36
C ASP A 51 1.29 -15.26 -4.12
N THR A 52 0.77 -15.60 -5.30
CA THR A 52 0.05 -14.66 -6.17
C THR A 52 -1.43 -15.03 -6.28
N PRO A 53 -2.21 -14.91 -5.19
CA PRO A 53 -3.63 -15.20 -5.24
C PRO A 53 -4.38 -14.12 -6.04
N TRP A 54 -5.60 -14.45 -6.44
CA TRP A 54 -6.49 -13.48 -7.08
C TRP A 54 -7.04 -12.49 -6.05
N PHE A 55 -6.98 -11.20 -6.38
CA PHE A 55 -7.55 -10.11 -5.58
C PHE A 55 -8.62 -9.36 -6.37
N VAL A 56 -9.68 -8.94 -5.68
CA VAL A 56 -10.66 -7.98 -6.21
C VAL A 56 -10.42 -6.63 -5.56
N ILE A 57 -10.16 -5.61 -6.37
CA ILE A 57 -9.97 -4.24 -5.91
C ILE A 57 -11.26 -3.45 -6.13
N ILE A 58 -11.77 -2.84 -5.06
CA ILE A 58 -12.94 -1.96 -5.10
C ILE A 58 -12.48 -0.52 -4.91
N HIS A 59 -12.65 0.30 -5.94
CA HIS A 59 -12.37 1.74 -5.87
C HIS A 59 -13.69 2.53 -5.74
N PRO A 60 -13.99 3.13 -4.57
CA PRO A 60 -15.30 3.75 -4.31
C PRO A 60 -15.50 5.11 -5.01
N GLY A 61 -14.49 5.64 -5.72
CA GLY A 61 -14.58 6.95 -6.36
C GLY A 61 -14.44 8.12 -5.38
N ILE A 62 -13.99 7.86 -4.15
CA ILE A 62 -13.80 8.86 -3.10
C ILE A 62 -12.30 9.08 -2.91
N SER A 63 -11.86 10.33 -3.04
CA SER A 63 -10.48 10.72 -2.75
C SER A 63 -10.34 11.12 -1.29
N VAL A 64 -9.25 10.70 -0.66
CA VAL A 64 -8.87 11.08 0.71
C VAL A 64 -7.49 11.73 0.69
N SER A 65 -7.31 12.79 1.48
CA SER A 65 -6.04 13.50 1.58
C SER A 65 -5.04 12.67 2.38
N THR A 66 -4.00 12.13 1.73
CA THR A 66 -2.92 11.40 2.41
C THR A 66 -2.30 12.23 3.55
N PRO A 67 -1.88 13.49 3.36
CA PRO A 67 -1.41 14.32 4.47
C PRO A 67 -2.45 14.50 5.59
N GLY A 68 -3.73 14.61 5.23
CA GLY A 68 -4.81 14.77 6.21
C GLY A 68 -4.97 13.54 7.10
N ILE A 69 -4.86 12.34 6.52
CA ILE A 69 -4.91 11.08 7.28
C ILE A 69 -3.70 10.94 8.21
N PHE A 70 -2.50 11.24 7.72
CA PHE A 70 -1.27 11.13 8.54
C PHE A 70 -1.20 12.17 9.67
N GLN A 71 -1.81 13.35 9.47
CA GLN A 71 -1.89 14.42 10.48
C GLN A 71 -3.09 14.27 11.42
N ASP A 72 -4.01 13.34 11.16
CA ASP A 72 -5.20 13.16 11.99
C ASP A 72 -4.79 12.82 13.44
N PRO A 73 -5.36 13.50 14.46
CA PRO A 73 -5.02 13.24 15.85
C PRO A 73 -5.45 11.85 16.33
N GLN A 74 -6.43 11.22 15.68
CA GLN A 74 -6.94 9.88 16.03
C GLN A 74 -6.17 8.74 15.35
N LEU A 75 -5.17 9.04 14.51
CA LEU A 75 -4.34 8.01 13.89
C LEU A 75 -3.60 7.19 14.97
N THR A 76 -3.72 5.87 14.91
CA THR A 76 -2.91 4.99 15.77
C THR A 76 -1.44 5.10 15.38
N ARG A 77 -0.56 5.44 16.33
CA ARG A 77 0.88 5.65 16.10
C ARG A 77 1.77 4.74 16.95
N ASP A 78 1.19 3.99 17.87
CA ASP A 78 1.84 3.14 18.86
C ASP A 78 1.59 1.65 18.61
N SER A 79 1.25 1.30 17.37
CA SER A 79 1.12 -0.10 16.95
C SER A 79 2.43 -0.84 17.18
N ARG A 80 2.33 -2.04 17.74
CA ARG A 80 3.49 -2.91 17.91
C ARG A 80 4.08 -3.23 16.53
N PRO A 81 5.40 -3.10 16.33
CA PRO A 81 6.04 -3.53 15.10
C PRO A 81 5.68 -4.98 14.78
N ILE A 82 5.31 -5.23 13.54
CA ILE A 82 5.08 -6.58 13.02
C ILE A 82 6.39 -7.10 12.40
N THR A 83 6.66 -8.39 12.55
CA THR A 83 7.78 -9.02 11.84
C THR A 83 7.28 -9.62 10.53
N MET A 84 8.16 -9.69 9.53
CA MET A 84 7.85 -10.35 8.25
C MET A 84 7.32 -11.77 8.46
N ALA A 85 7.96 -12.57 9.32
CA ALA A 85 7.52 -13.93 9.62
C ALA A 85 6.08 -13.99 10.13
N ARG A 86 5.70 -13.07 11.04
CA ARG A 86 4.34 -13.01 11.58
C ARG A 86 3.33 -12.57 10.52
N ALA A 87 3.67 -11.55 9.73
CA ALA A 87 2.80 -11.05 8.67
C ALA A 87 2.49 -12.12 7.61
N LEU A 88 3.49 -12.95 7.27
CA LEU A 88 3.36 -14.00 6.26
C LEU A 88 2.66 -15.26 6.79
N GLN A 89 2.85 -15.62 8.06
CA GLN A 89 2.22 -16.80 8.65
C GLN A 89 0.73 -16.60 9.00
N GLY A 90 0.37 -15.41 9.51
CA GLY A 90 -1.01 -15.11 9.91
C GLY A 90 -1.96 -14.82 8.74
N GLY A 91 -1.42 -14.39 7.60
CA GLY A 91 -2.19 -14.06 6.40
C GLY A 91 -3.16 -12.90 6.58
N ALA A 92 -4.05 -12.72 5.60
CA ALA A 92 -5.00 -11.60 5.54
C ALA A 92 -5.83 -11.35 6.81
N PRO A 93 -6.28 -12.36 7.59
CA PRO A 93 -7.04 -12.13 8.82
C PRO A 93 -6.25 -11.44 9.93
N GLU A 94 -4.92 -11.56 9.93
CA GLU A 94 -4.05 -10.91 10.93
C GLU A 94 -3.54 -9.53 10.47
N TRP A 95 -3.76 -9.18 9.20
CA TRP A 95 -3.30 -7.90 8.67
C TRP A 95 -4.15 -6.75 9.21
N ARG A 96 -3.48 -5.65 9.54
CA ARG A 96 -4.09 -4.42 10.03
C ARG A 96 -3.53 -3.24 9.26
N ASN A 97 -4.40 -2.27 8.96
CA ASN A 97 -4.01 -0.98 8.44
C ASN A 97 -4.42 0.11 9.44
N ASP A 98 -3.44 0.78 10.04
CA ASP A 98 -3.68 1.80 11.06
C ASP A 98 -4.43 3.03 10.53
N CYS A 99 -4.35 3.28 9.22
CA CYS A 99 -5.11 4.36 8.57
C CYS A 99 -6.59 3.99 8.38
N GLU A 100 -6.97 2.71 8.45
CA GLU A 100 -8.31 2.25 8.08
C GLU A 100 -9.42 2.92 8.90
N ALA A 101 -9.24 3.03 10.22
CA ALA A 101 -10.24 3.63 11.10
C ALA A 101 -10.44 5.13 10.81
N VAL A 102 -9.34 5.87 10.61
CA VAL A 102 -9.37 7.29 10.28
C VAL A 102 -10.02 7.51 8.92
N VAL A 103 -9.62 6.73 7.91
CA VAL A 103 -10.20 6.79 6.56
C VAL A 103 -11.71 6.50 6.61
N LYS A 104 -12.13 5.43 7.30
CA LYS A 104 -13.56 5.08 7.45
C LYS A 104 -14.37 6.20 8.10
N ASN A 105 -13.81 6.88 9.09
CA ASN A 105 -14.48 8.01 9.74
C ASN A 105 -14.54 9.23 8.82
N ALA A 106 -13.45 9.55 8.11
CA ALA A 106 -13.39 10.67 7.17
C ALA A 106 -14.38 10.52 6.01
N ILE A 107 -14.58 9.31 5.48
CA ILE A 107 -15.49 9.06 4.35
C ILE A 107 -16.93 8.78 4.78
N ARG A 108 -17.21 8.57 6.08
CA ARG A 108 -18.56 8.27 6.59
C ARG A 108 -19.63 9.25 6.07
N PRO A 109 -19.41 10.57 6.04
CA PRO A 109 -20.40 11.52 5.53
C PRO A 109 -20.65 11.41 4.02
N LEU A 110 -19.72 10.82 3.27
CA LEU A 110 -19.77 10.69 1.82
C LEU A 110 -20.41 9.37 1.35
N ARG A 111 -20.66 8.43 2.27
CA ARG A 111 -21.34 7.17 1.96
C ARG A 111 -22.80 7.44 1.62
N LYS A 112 -23.15 7.32 0.33
CA LYS A 112 -24.54 7.09 -0.06
C LYS A 112 -25.00 5.73 0.51
N PRO A 113 -26.23 5.59 1.00
CA PRO A 113 -26.77 4.28 1.35
C PRO A 113 -26.65 3.36 0.13
N LEU A 114 -26.00 2.21 0.30
CA LEU A 114 -25.89 1.18 -0.74
C LEU A 114 -27.28 0.55 -0.95
N THR A 115 -28.12 1.19 -1.73
CA THR A 115 -29.28 0.55 -2.33
C THR A 115 -28.80 -0.33 -3.48
N GLY A 116 -28.75 -1.65 -3.30
CA GLY A 116 -28.72 -2.58 -4.44
C GLY A 116 -27.58 -3.59 -4.55
N LEU A 117 -26.89 -3.97 -3.47
CA LEU A 117 -26.06 -5.19 -3.48
C LEU A 117 -26.81 -6.31 -2.75
N HIS A 118 -27.78 -6.91 -3.44
CA HIS A 118 -28.29 -8.22 -3.06
C HIS A 118 -27.25 -9.27 -3.46
N SER A 119 -26.86 -10.09 -2.49
CA SER A 119 -25.97 -11.22 -2.65
C SER A 119 -26.55 -12.22 -3.66
N THR A 120 -26.12 -12.17 -4.91
CA THR A 120 -26.31 -13.31 -5.81
C THR A 120 -25.27 -14.36 -5.42
N HIS A 121 -25.74 -15.42 -4.76
CA HIS A 121 -24.99 -16.66 -4.56
C HIS A 121 -24.35 -17.10 -5.89
N LEU A 122 -23.02 -17.20 -5.92
CA LEU A 122 -22.34 -18.07 -6.87
C LEU A 122 -22.17 -19.43 -6.19
N ALA A 123 -23.16 -20.29 -6.41
CA ALA A 123 -22.99 -21.73 -6.39
C ALA A 123 -22.92 -22.18 -7.85
N GLY A 124 -21.87 -22.91 -8.22
CA GLY A 124 -21.64 -23.43 -9.57
C GLY A 124 -20.15 -23.55 -9.87
#